data_AF-A0AAD6RTD5-F1
#
_entry.id   AF-A0AAD6RTD5-F1
#
_cell.length_a   1.000
_cell.length_b   1.000
_cell.length_c   1.000
_cell.angle_alpha   90.00
_cell.angle_beta   90.00
_cell.angle_gamma   90.00
#
_symmetry.space_group_name_H-M   'P 1'
#
loop_
_entity.id
_entity.type
_entity.pdbx_description
1 polymer ?
#
loop_
_entity_poly.entity_id
_entity_poly.type
_entity_poly.pdbx_seq_one_letter_code
_entity_poly.pdbx_strand_id
1 'polypeptide(L)'
;MRLFDVLPDTFTCSFVLKACLKLSDVVNGKIIHGLFQKLGFGSNLFLQNMILNLYGLCGEMGDAMLLFEKMPQRDAVTWNIVIAQLVKRGEIDGAYGFFLRMPNKNVRSWTSMISGFVQCGKPKEAIDLFMKLEDEAVRPNEVTVVSVLAACADLGDLDLGRSVHEYSTKSGFERNVHVCNTLIDMYVKCGCLENARRVFYEMEERTVVSWSAMIAGLAMHGQMIKLGVKPNGVTFIGLLHACSHMGLIDEGRRFFASMTADYGVIPQIEHYGCVVDLFSRAGLLEEAREFILNMPIKPNGVVWGALLGGCKVHKNIDLAEEAIKHLSELDPLNDGYYVVISNIYAEAERWEDAARKTSGWSSITVNGVVHEFVAGDQTHPQAEDICKIWDKLLVKMKRRGYAPKTSVVLLDVEEKEKEKFLYRHSEKLAVVFGLMTTPEGTPIRIMKNLRVCEDCHAALKIISGMTSREIIVRDRNRFHCFRDGQCSCRDFW
;
A
#
# COMPACT_ATOMS: atom_id res chain seq x y z
N MET A 1 1.47 -44.79 -20.78
CA MET A 1 1.06 -45.61 -19.61
C MET A 1 -0.16 -46.44 -19.91
N ARG A 2 -1.35 -45.86 -20.18
CA ARG A 2 -2.55 -46.63 -20.56
C ARG A 2 -2.36 -47.55 -21.77
N LEU A 3 -1.61 -47.10 -22.79
CA LEU A 3 -1.28 -47.91 -23.98
C LEU A 3 -0.37 -49.12 -23.69
N PHE A 4 0.31 -49.13 -22.54
CA PHE A 4 1.27 -50.16 -22.13
C PHE A 4 0.85 -50.87 -20.84
N ASP A 5 -0.40 -50.67 -20.40
CA ASP A 5 -0.98 -51.21 -19.17
C ASP A 5 -0.15 -50.96 -17.88
N VAL A 6 0.58 -49.85 -17.85
CA VAL A 6 1.37 -49.44 -16.67
C VAL A 6 0.51 -48.57 -15.76
N LEU A 7 0.31 -49.03 -14.51
CA LEU A 7 -0.37 -48.25 -13.48
C LEU A 7 0.52 -47.09 -12.99
N PRO A 8 -0.03 -45.87 -12.83
CA PRO A 8 0.72 -44.76 -12.31
C PRO A 8 0.97 -44.92 -10.80
N ASP A 9 2.20 -44.64 -10.40
CA ASP A 9 2.61 -44.58 -8.99
C ASP A 9 2.45 -43.15 -8.43
N THR A 10 2.75 -43.00 -7.15
CA THR A 10 2.67 -41.70 -6.46
C THR A 10 3.59 -40.65 -7.10
N PHE A 11 4.74 -41.07 -7.63
CA PHE A 11 5.70 -40.19 -8.28
C PHE A 11 5.14 -39.65 -9.59
N THR A 12 4.61 -40.52 -10.45
CA THR A 12 3.93 -40.17 -11.70
C THR A 12 2.78 -39.21 -11.46
N CYS A 13 1.90 -39.51 -10.50
CA CYS A 13 0.79 -38.62 -10.15
C CYS A 13 1.28 -37.24 -9.73
N SER A 14 2.40 -37.15 -9.00
CA SER A 14 2.97 -35.85 -8.61
C SER A 14 3.44 -35.01 -9.80
N PHE A 15 4.03 -35.60 -10.85
CA PHE A 15 4.43 -34.83 -12.04
C PHE A 15 3.22 -34.33 -12.83
N VAL A 16 2.21 -35.17 -12.98
CA VAL A 16 0.97 -34.76 -13.66
C VAL A 16 0.28 -33.63 -12.88
N LEU A 17 0.18 -33.74 -11.56
CA LEU A 17 -0.39 -32.67 -10.73
C LEU A 17 0.42 -31.37 -10.81
N LYS A 18 1.76 -31.43 -10.86
CA LYS A 18 2.60 -30.23 -11.10
C LYS A 18 2.32 -29.62 -12.47
N ALA A 19 2.15 -30.44 -13.51
CA ALA A 19 1.81 -29.96 -14.85
C ALA A 19 0.42 -29.30 -14.87
N CYS A 20 -0.59 -29.94 -14.28
CA CYS A 20 -1.94 -29.37 -14.13
C CYS A 20 -1.90 -28.04 -13.37
N LEU A 21 -1.10 -27.94 -12.30
CA LEU A 21 -0.92 -26.71 -11.53
C LEU A 21 -0.34 -25.57 -12.38
N LYS A 22 0.67 -25.87 -13.19
CA LYS A 22 1.33 -24.88 -14.05
C LYS A 22 0.42 -24.41 -15.19
N LEU A 23 -0.48 -25.26 -15.64
CA LEU A 23 -1.46 -24.98 -16.69
C LEU A 23 -2.79 -24.44 -16.15
N SER A 24 -2.95 -24.34 -14.82
CA SER A 24 -4.23 -24.06 -14.16
C SER A 24 -5.36 -25.00 -14.60
N ASP A 25 -5.03 -26.24 -14.98
CA ASP A 25 -5.95 -27.21 -15.54
C ASP A 25 -6.63 -28.02 -14.43
N VAL A 26 -7.73 -27.47 -13.93
CA VAL A 26 -8.50 -28.08 -12.85
C VAL A 26 -9.27 -29.31 -13.30
N VAL A 27 -9.63 -29.40 -14.58
CA VAL A 27 -10.41 -30.54 -15.13
C VAL A 27 -9.56 -31.80 -15.08
N ASN A 28 -8.35 -31.74 -15.64
CA ASN A 28 -7.42 -32.87 -15.56
C ASN A 28 -6.97 -33.13 -14.12
N GLY A 29 -6.83 -32.08 -13.30
CA GLY A 29 -6.56 -32.24 -11.88
C GLY A 29 -7.66 -33.01 -11.11
N LYS A 30 -8.94 -32.75 -11.38
CA LYS A 30 -10.08 -33.51 -10.82
C LYS A 30 -10.06 -34.98 -11.28
N ILE A 31 -9.71 -35.24 -12.54
CA ILE A 31 -9.55 -36.61 -13.06
C ILE A 31 -8.42 -37.34 -12.32
N ILE A 32 -7.27 -36.69 -12.12
CA ILE A 32 -6.15 -37.27 -11.37
C ILE A 32 -6.50 -37.47 -9.90
N HIS A 33 -7.25 -36.56 -9.27
CA HIS A 33 -7.76 -36.76 -7.92
C HIS A 33 -8.69 -37.98 -7.83
N GLY A 34 -9.61 -38.15 -8.80
CA GLY A 34 -10.45 -39.35 -8.87
C GLY A 34 -9.65 -40.64 -9.05
N LEU A 35 -8.61 -40.62 -9.90
CA LEU A 35 -7.71 -41.75 -10.11
C LEU A 35 -6.90 -42.06 -8.83
N PHE A 36 -6.42 -41.03 -8.16
CA PHE A 36 -5.71 -41.11 -6.88
C PHE A 36 -6.53 -41.83 -5.81
N GLN A 37 -7.83 -41.55 -5.71
CA GLN A 37 -8.72 -42.27 -4.79
C GLN A 37 -8.89 -43.74 -5.20
N LYS A 38 -9.08 -44.02 -6.50
CA LYS A 38 -9.24 -45.39 -7.02
C LYS A 38 -8.00 -46.27 -6.83
N LEU A 39 -6.80 -45.69 -6.91
CA LEU A 39 -5.53 -46.41 -6.73
C LEU A 39 -5.14 -46.59 -5.26
N GLY A 40 -5.98 -46.17 -4.31
CA GLY A 40 -5.73 -46.33 -2.88
C GLY A 40 -4.67 -45.38 -2.32
N PHE A 41 -4.29 -44.34 -3.07
CA PHE A 41 -3.33 -43.34 -2.60
C PHE A 41 -3.95 -42.31 -1.66
N GLY A 42 -5.23 -42.42 -1.34
CA GLY A 42 -6.02 -41.51 -0.50
C GLY A 42 -5.39 -41.12 0.84
N SER A 43 -4.48 -41.93 1.41
CA SER A 43 -3.78 -41.64 2.65
C SER A 43 -2.45 -40.89 2.48
N ASN A 44 -1.99 -40.69 1.25
CA ASN A 44 -0.71 -40.02 0.95
C ASN A 44 -0.86 -38.50 1.12
N LEU A 45 -0.40 -37.99 2.26
CA LEU A 45 -0.48 -36.57 2.63
C LEU A 45 0.18 -35.63 1.61
N PHE A 46 1.30 -36.04 1.00
CA PHE A 46 2.00 -35.24 0.01
C PHE A 46 1.13 -34.99 -1.23
N LEU A 47 0.50 -36.04 -1.77
CA LEU A 47 -0.39 -35.93 -2.92
C LEU A 47 -1.69 -35.20 -2.58
N GLN A 48 -2.24 -35.41 -1.37
CA GLN A 48 -3.39 -34.63 -0.91
C GLN A 48 -3.07 -33.13 -0.83
N ASN A 49 -1.91 -32.75 -0.29
CA ASN A 49 -1.45 -31.36 -0.25
C ASN A 49 -1.30 -30.77 -1.66
N MET A 50 -0.85 -31.56 -2.65
CA MET A 50 -0.76 -31.11 -4.04
C MET A 50 -2.13 -30.83 -4.67
N ILE A 51 -3.11 -31.71 -4.45
CA ILE A 51 -4.48 -31.55 -4.95
C ILE A 51 -5.15 -30.37 -4.26
N LEU A 52 -4.96 -30.23 -2.95
CA LEU A 52 -5.46 -29.09 -2.18
C LEU A 52 -4.94 -27.77 -2.74
N ASN A 53 -3.64 -27.70 -3.04
CA ASN A 53 -3.03 -26.51 -3.65
C ASN A 53 -3.54 -26.26 -5.06
N LEU A 54 -3.77 -27.31 -5.86
CA LEU A 54 -4.37 -27.20 -7.19
C LEU A 54 -5.78 -26.61 -7.12
N TYR A 55 -6.67 -27.16 -6.31
CA TYR A 55 -8.03 -26.65 -6.16
C TYR A 55 -8.04 -25.20 -5.66
N GLY A 56 -7.20 -24.88 -4.68
CA GLY A 56 -7.07 -23.52 -4.17
C GLY A 56 -6.65 -22.51 -5.24
N LEU A 57 -5.60 -22.81 -6.01
CA LEU A 57 -5.06 -21.94 -7.07
C LEU A 57 -5.98 -21.84 -8.29
N CYS A 58 -6.71 -22.89 -8.62
CA CYS A 58 -7.61 -22.92 -9.78
C CYS A 58 -9.01 -22.34 -9.50
N GLY A 59 -9.23 -21.66 -8.37
CA GLY A 59 -10.52 -21.02 -8.09
C GLY A 59 -11.50 -21.88 -7.29
N GLU A 60 -11.32 -23.20 -7.23
CA GLU A 60 -12.25 -24.19 -6.63
C GLU A 60 -12.09 -24.31 -5.10
N MET A 61 -12.35 -23.21 -4.37
CA MET A 61 -12.15 -23.19 -2.91
C MET A 61 -13.10 -24.14 -2.17
N GLY A 62 -14.33 -24.34 -2.68
CA GLY A 62 -15.29 -25.29 -2.11
C GLY A 62 -14.74 -26.72 -2.11
N ASP A 63 -14.21 -27.18 -3.25
CA ASP A 63 -13.58 -28.49 -3.37
C ASP A 63 -12.31 -28.60 -2.51
N ALA A 64 -11.53 -27.51 -2.42
CA ALA A 64 -10.35 -27.45 -1.56
C ALA A 64 -10.72 -27.65 -0.07
N MET A 65 -11.74 -26.95 0.41
CA MET A 65 -12.19 -27.07 1.80
C MET A 65 -12.80 -28.45 2.09
N LEU A 66 -13.60 -29.00 1.16
CA LEU A 66 -14.13 -30.35 1.29
C LEU A 66 -13.01 -31.41 1.37
N LEU A 67 -11.95 -31.24 0.58
CA LEU A 67 -10.78 -32.11 0.68
C LEU A 67 -10.09 -31.91 2.03
N PHE A 68 -9.84 -30.66 2.43
CA PHE A 68 -9.22 -30.34 3.71
C PHE A 68 -9.95 -30.99 4.89
N GLU A 69 -11.29 -30.94 4.93
CA GLU A 69 -12.10 -31.56 5.98
C GLU A 69 -12.02 -33.09 5.99
N LYS A 70 -11.91 -33.72 4.81
CA LYS A 70 -11.81 -35.18 4.68
C LYS A 70 -10.41 -35.74 4.97
N MET A 71 -9.38 -34.90 5.00
CA MET A 71 -8.01 -35.36 5.27
C MET A 71 -7.87 -35.91 6.70
N PRO A 72 -7.45 -37.17 6.89
CA PRO A 72 -7.34 -37.79 8.21
C PRO A 72 -6.15 -37.22 9.01
N GLN A 73 -5.10 -36.78 8.31
CA GLN A 73 -3.95 -36.12 8.88
C GLN A 73 -3.68 -34.81 8.12
N ARG A 74 -3.25 -33.78 8.86
CA ARG A 74 -2.94 -32.47 8.31
C ARG A 74 -1.63 -32.00 8.92
N ASP A 75 -0.66 -31.71 8.08
CA ASP A 75 0.61 -31.13 8.51
C ASP A 75 0.60 -29.61 8.34
N ALA A 76 1.68 -28.97 8.77
CA ALA A 76 1.82 -27.52 8.62
C ALA A 76 1.71 -27.08 7.15
N VAL A 77 2.05 -27.92 6.16
CA VAL A 77 1.90 -27.59 4.74
C VAL A 77 0.43 -27.54 4.36
N THR A 78 -0.39 -28.49 4.81
CA THR A 78 -1.85 -28.50 4.57
C THR A 78 -2.52 -27.21 5.04
N TRP A 79 -2.24 -26.77 6.27
CA TRP A 79 -2.80 -25.54 6.84
C TRP A 79 -2.29 -24.29 6.11
N ASN A 80 -0.99 -24.24 5.81
CA ASN A 80 -0.38 -23.10 5.09
C ASN A 80 -0.95 -22.91 3.68
N ILE A 81 -1.31 -24.00 2.99
CA ILE A 81 -1.98 -23.90 1.68
C ILE A 81 -3.31 -23.17 1.84
N VAL A 82 -4.18 -23.62 2.74
CA VAL A 82 -5.51 -23.00 2.94
C VAL A 82 -5.38 -21.53 3.34
N ILE A 83 -4.51 -21.22 4.31
CA ILE A 83 -4.28 -19.86 4.77
C ILE A 83 -3.81 -18.96 3.62
N ALA A 84 -2.80 -19.40 2.86
CA ALA A 84 -2.25 -18.60 1.76
C ALA A 84 -3.28 -18.36 0.64
N GLN A 85 -4.17 -19.33 0.38
CA GLN A 85 -5.22 -19.17 -0.64
C GLN A 85 -6.32 -18.20 -0.19
N LEU A 86 -6.75 -18.27 1.08
CA LEU A 86 -7.73 -17.33 1.63
C LEU A 86 -7.17 -15.90 1.65
N VAL A 87 -5.90 -15.73 2.06
CA VAL A 87 -5.21 -14.42 2.01
C VAL A 87 -5.20 -13.85 0.59
N LYS A 88 -4.84 -14.66 -0.42
CA LYS A 88 -4.82 -14.22 -1.83
C LYS A 88 -6.19 -13.78 -2.36
N ARG A 89 -7.28 -14.31 -1.79
CA ARG A 89 -8.66 -13.93 -2.14
C ARG A 89 -9.18 -12.72 -1.36
N GLY A 90 -8.38 -12.18 -0.42
CA GLY A 90 -8.80 -11.11 0.48
C GLY A 90 -9.69 -11.58 1.63
N GLU A 91 -9.91 -12.89 1.79
CA GLU A 91 -10.70 -13.49 2.87
C GLU A 91 -9.88 -13.59 4.17
N ILE A 92 -9.38 -12.45 4.65
CA ILE A 92 -8.37 -12.40 5.73
C ILE A 92 -8.91 -12.91 7.06
N ASP A 93 -10.19 -12.67 7.37
CA ASP A 93 -10.79 -13.11 8.63
C ASP A 93 -10.95 -14.64 8.67
N GLY A 94 -11.31 -15.23 7.53
CA GLY A 94 -11.32 -16.68 7.35
C GLY A 94 -9.91 -17.27 7.50
N ALA A 95 -8.92 -16.67 6.83
CA ALA A 95 -7.52 -17.08 6.95
C ALA A 95 -7.02 -17.05 8.39
N TYR A 96 -7.35 -15.98 9.13
CA TYR A 96 -7.00 -15.84 10.53
C TYR A 96 -7.67 -16.89 11.42
N GLY A 97 -8.93 -17.25 11.14
CA GLY A 97 -9.61 -18.36 11.81
C GLY A 97 -8.89 -19.71 11.64
N PHE A 98 -8.41 -20.01 10.43
CA PHE A 98 -7.59 -21.22 10.19
C PHE A 98 -6.22 -21.13 10.87
N PHE A 99 -5.59 -19.96 10.85
CA PHE A 99 -4.33 -19.72 11.53
C PHE A 99 -4.44 -19.97 13.04
N LEU A 100 -5.47 -19.45 13.71
CA LEU A 100 -5.69 -19.68 15.14
C LEU A 100 -5.87 -21.18 15.46
N ARG A 101 -6.63 -21.90 14.63
CA ARG A 101 -6.88 -23.34 14.76
C ARG A 101 -5.69 -24.24 14.42
N MET A 102 -4.66 -23.71 13.76
CA MET A 102 -3.47 -24.47 13.39
C MET A 102 -2.73 -24.96 14.65
N PRO A 103 -2.54 -26.29 14.84
CA PRO A 103 -1.95 -26.83 16.07
C PRO A 103 -0.51 -26.38 16.30
N ASN A 104 0.31 -26.37 15.24
CA ASN A 104 1.73 -25.99 15.29
C ASN A 104 1.99 -24.93 14.24
N LYS A 105 2.05 -23.67 14.66
CA LYS A 105 2.38 -22.53 13.80
C LYS A 105 3.87 -22.52 13.52
N ASN A 106 4.25 -22.18 12.30
CA ASN A 106 5.65 -22.02 11.90
C ASN A 106 5.85 -20.66 11.24
N VAL A 107 7.11 -20.25 11.01
CA VAL A 107 7.44 -18.94 10.43
C VAL A 107 6.62 -18.65 9.17
N ARG A 108 6.40 -19.65 8.32
CA ARG A 108 5.60 -19.50 7.09
C ARG A 108 4.14 -19.11 7.37
N SER A 109 3.48 -19.77 8.33
CA SER A 109 2.10 -19.43 8.71
C SER A 109 1.97 -18.01 9.24
N TRP A 110 2.93 -17.59 10.06
CA TRP A 110 3.01 -16.22 10.57
C TRP A 110 3.27 -15.20 9.46
N THR A 111 4.28 -15.43 8.61
CA THR A 111 4.60 -14.59 7.45
C THR A 111 3.39 -14.42 6.55
N SER A 112 2.67 -15.51 6.22
CA SER A 112 1.49 -15.45 5.36
C SER A 112 0.37 -14.60 5.96
N MET A 113 0.12 -14.70 7.26
CA MET A 113 -0.89 -13.89 7.92
C MET A 113 -0.48 -12.42 8.04
N ILE A 114 0.76 -12.13 8.46
CA ILE A 114 1.29 -10.76 8.58
C ILE A 114 1.24 -10.07 7.21
N SER A 115 1.76 -10.71 6.16
CA SER A 115 1.69 -10.19 4.80
C SER A 115 0.25 -10.01 4.31
N GLY A 116 -0.64 -10.92 4.68
CA GLY A 116 -2.06 -10.84 4.32
C GLY A 116 -2.77 -9.65 4.95
N PHE A 117 -2.52 -9.39 6.24
CA PHE A 117 -3.07 -8.21 6.91
C PHE A 117 -2.61 -6.90 6.25
N VAL A 118 -1.32 -6.79 5.90
CA VAL A 118 -0.79 -5.63 5.17
C VAL A 118 -1.46 -5.47 3.81
N GLN A 119 -1.58 -6.55 3.03
CA GLN A 119 -2.24 -6.53 1.71
C GLN A 119 -3.72 -6.12 1.78
N CYS A 120 -4.40 -6.47 2.88
CA CYS A 120 -5.79 -6.09 3.13
C CYS A 120 -5.95 -4.70 3.78
N GLY A 121 -4.87 -3.91 3.89
CA GLY A 121 -4.93 -2.57 4.48
C GLY A 121 -5.17 -2.58 5.99
N LYS A 122 -4.78 -3.65 6.68
CA LYS A 122 -4.86 -3.84 8.13
C LYS A 122 -3.46 -3.86 8.78
N PRO A 123 -2.65 -2.77 8.67
CA PRO A 123 -1.25 -2.77 9.11
C PRO A 123 -1.08 -2.89 10.62
N LYS A 124 -2.09 -2.49 11.42
CA LYS A 124 -2.04 -2.57 12.88
C LYS A 124 -2.13 -4.03 13.34
N GLU A 125 -3.07 -4.78 12.78
CA GLU A 125 -3.21 -6.21 13.03
C GLU A 125 -1.97 -7.00 12.57
N ALA A 126 -1.31 -6.54 11.50
CA ALA A 126 -0.03 -7.11 11.06
C ALA A 126 1.07 -6.91 12.10
N ILE A 127 1.18 -5.71 12.70
CA ILE A 127 2.14 -5.42 13.78
C ILE A 127 1.79 -6.20 15.04
N ASP A 128 0.53 -6.23 15.47
CA ASP A 128 0.10 -6.99 16.64
C ASP A 128 0.43 -8.48 16.49
N LEU A 129 0.29 -9.02 15.28
CA LEU A 129 0.65 -10.40 14.99
C LEU A 129 2.17 -10.61 14.95
N PHE A 130 2.94 -9.63 14.49
CA PHE A 130 4.40 -9.65 14.55
C PHE A 130 4.90 -9.68 16.00
N MET A 131 4.34 -8.86 16.90
CA MET A 131 4.69 -8.87 18.32
C MET A 131 4.45 -10.24 18.95
N LYS A 132 3.33 -10.89 18.63
CA LYS A 132 3.04 -12.27 19.08
C LYS A 132 4.03 -13.29 18.52
N LEU A 133 4.49 -13.12 17.28
CA LEU A 133 5.53 -13.96 16.69
C LEU A 133 6.86 -13.84 17.48
N GLU A 134 7.21 -12.63 17.92
CA GLU A 134 8.39 -12.39 18.76
C GLU A 134 8.21 -12.99 20.16
N ASP A 135 7.03 -12.86 20.76
CA ASP A 135 6.69 -13.46 22.06
C ASP A 135 6.76 -15.00 22.02
N GLU A 136 6.41 -15.63 20.89
CA GLU A 136 6.57 -17.07 20.66
C GLU A 136 8.01 -17.47 20.30
N ALA A 137 8.96 -16.53 20.31
CA ALA A 137 10.36 -16.73 19.95
C ALA A 137 10.58 -17.33 18.55
N VAL A 138 9.64 -17.12 17.63
CA VAL A 138 9.74 -17.58 16.25
C VAL A 138 10.53 -16.54 15.46
N ARG A 139 11.67 -16.92 14.87
CA ARG A 139 12.53 -15.98 14.13
C ARG A 139 11.87 -15.48 12.82
N PRO A 140 11.66 -14.16 12.65
CA PRO A 140 11.23 -13.59 11.38
C PRO A 140 12.21 -13.89 10.24
N ASN A 141 11.68 -14.19 9.04
CA ASN A 141 12.45 -14.25 7.79
C ASN A 141 12.38 -12.90 7.04
N GLU A 142 13.09 -12.80 5.90
CA GLU A 142 13.18 -11.58 5.09
C GLU A 142 11.81 -11.10 4.62
N VAL A 143 10.91 -12.04 4.29
CA VAL A 143 9.55 -11.72 3.84
C VAL A 143 8.73 -11.14 4.99
N THR A 144 8.82 -11.70 6.20
CA THR A 144 8.17 -11.13 7.39
C THR A 144 8.69 -9.72 7.65
N VAL A 145 10.00 -9.52 7.61
CA VAL A 145 10.64 -8.20 7.80
C VAL A 145 10.11 -7.19 6.79
N VAL A 146 10.06 -7.54 5.50
CA VAL A 146 9.49 -6.67 4.46
C VAL A 146 8.03 -6.31 4.76
N SER A 147 7.20 -7.28 5.14
CA SER A 147 5.79 -7.01 5.46
C SER A 147 5.64 -6.08 6.66
N VAL A 148 6.42 -6.29 7.73
CA VAL A 148 6.34 -5.45 8.94
C VAL A 148 6.88 -4.05 8.69
N LEU A 149 7.96 -3.90 7.92
CA LEU A 149 8.47 -2.59 7.52
C LEU A 149 7.46 -1.82 6.67
N ALA A 150 6.73 -2.51 5.77
CA ALA A 150 5.64 -1.90 5.02
C ALA A 150 4.50 -1.44 5.96
N ALA A 151 4.11 -2.26 6.94
CA ALA A 151 3.15 -1.86 7.96
C ALA A 151 3.62 -0.64 8.78
N CYS A 152 4.90 -0.60 9.16
CA CYS A 152 5.50 0.56 9.83
C CYS A 152 5.45 1.81 8.95
N ALA A 153 5.73 1.66 7.65
CA ALA A 153 5.65 2.75 6.68
C ALA A 153 4.22 3.27 6.53
N ASP A 154 3.24 2.37 6.56
CA ASP A 154 1.81 2.68 6.46
C ASP A 154 1.20 3.23 7.75
N LEU A 155 1.86 3.03 8.90
CA LEU A 155 1.44 3.60 10.20
C LEU A 155 2.32 4.77 10.67
N GLY A 156 3.47 4.99 10.03
CA GLY A 156 4.42 6.02 10.42
C GLY A 156 5.20 5.64 11.68
N ASP A 157 5.25 4.34 12.00
CA ASP A 157 5.89 3.81 13.19
C ASP A 157 7.41 3.71 13.01
N LEU A 158 8.08 4.84 13.24
CA LEU A 158 9.53 4.95 13.10
C LEU A 158 10.29 4.11 14.14
N ASP A 159 9.73 3.96 15.34
CA ASP A 159 10.41 3.30 16.45
C ASP A 159 10.44 1.79 16.23
N LEU A 160 9.30 1.19 15.86
CA LEU A 160 9.26 -0.21 15.43
C LEU A 160 10.10 -0.42 14.17
N GLY A 161 9.99 0.47 13.18
CA GLY A 161 10.78 0.40 11.96
C GLY A 161 12.30 0.38 12.22
N ARG A 162 12.79 1.12 13.23
CA ARG A 162 14.19 1.07 13.67
C ARG A 162 14.55 -0.24 14.35
N SER A 163 13.69 -0.74 15.24
CA SER A 163 13.88 -2.05 15.88
C SER A 163 14.00 -3.17 14.84
N VAL A 164 13.11 -3.18 13.85
CA VAL A 164 13.12 -4.16 12.75
C VAL A 164 14.34 -3.98 11.85
N HIS A 165 14.81 -2.75 11.61
CA HIS A 165 16.07 -2.52 10.90
C HIS A 165 17.26 -3.10 11.67
N GLU A 166 17.37 -2.87 12.97
CA GLU A 166 18.43 -3.46 13.80
C GLU A 166 18.38 -5.00 13.78
N TYR A 167 17.18 -5.59 13.86
CA TYR A 167 17.00 -7.03 13.70
C TYR A 167 17.50 -7.51 12.33
N SER A 168 17.19 -6.76 11.26
CA SER A 168 17.60 -7.09 9.89
C SER A 168 19.12 -7.13 9.75
N THR A 169 19.82 -6.14 10.32
CA THR A 169 21.30 -6.10 10.35
C THR A 169 21.87 -7.26 11.16
N LYS A 170 21.30 -7.57 12.34
CA LYS A 170 21.75 -8.70 13.17
C LYS A 170 21.51 -10.06 12.51
N SER A 171 20.52 -10.15 11.62
CA SER A 171 20.13 -11.38 10.92
C SER A 171 20.84 -11.58 9.58
N GLY A 172 21.69 -10.64 9.13
CA GLY A 172 22.43 -10.74 7.87
C GLY A 172 21.59 -10.38 6.63
N PHE A 173 20.52 -9.61 6.79
CA PHE A 173 19.60 -9.25 5.69
C PHE A 173 20.00 -7.98 4.94
N GLU A 174 21.09 -7.31 5.32
CA GLU A 174 21.59 -6.05 4.75
C GLU A 174 21.95 -6.14 3.26
N ARG A 175 22.21 -7.35 2.75
CA ARG A 175 22.46 -7.60 1.31
C ARG A 175 21.18 -7.85 0.51
N ASN A 176 20.05 -8.05 1.17
CA ASN A 176 18.80 -8.31 0.47
C ASN A 176 18.22 -6.99 -0.06
N VAL A 177 18.31 -6.79 -1.38
CA VAL A 177 17.81 -5.58 -2.07
C VAL A 177 16.34 -5.30 -1.76
N HIS A 178 15.50 -6.31 -1.57
CA HIS A 178 14.09 -6.12 -1.23
C HIS A 178 13.94 -5.51 0.18
N VAL A 179 14.67 -6.04 1.17
CA VAL A 179 14.67 -5.50 2.54
C VAL A 179 15.17 -4.06 2.55
N CYS A 180 16.28 -3.77 1.87
CA CYS A 180 16.84 -2.42 1.79
C CYS A 180 15.90 -1.42 1.11
N ASN A 181 15.22 -1.82 0.03
CA ASN A 181 14.22 -0.97 -0.63
C ASN A 181 13.03 -0.67 0.29
N THR A 182 12.53 -1.65 1.05
CA THR A 182 11.45 -1.43 2.01
C THR A 182 11.89 -0.60 3.20
N LEU A 183 13.15 -0.72 3.65
CA LEU A 183 13.73 0.15 4.67
C LEU A 183 13.81 1.61 4.20
N ILE A 184 14.21 1.85 2.95
CA ILE A 184 14.22 3.20 2.35
C ILE A 184 12.80 3.77 2.34
N ASP A 185 11.82 3.01 1.82
CA ASP A 185 10.41 3.42 1.77
C ASP A 185 9.88 3.74 3.18
N MET A 186 10.11 2.85 4.15
CA MET A 186 9.71 3.03 5.55
C MET A 186 10.33 4.30 6.13
N TYR A 187 11.65 4.50 6.04
CA TYR A 187 12.29 5.69 6.59
C TYR A 187 11.81 6.98 5.92
N VAL A 188 11.62 6.97 4.60
CA VAL A 188 11.04 8.09 3.86
C VAL A 188 9.65 8.42 4.40
N LYS A 189 8.77 7.41 4.50
CA LYS A 189 7.37 7.50 4.92
C LYS A 189 7.17 7.75 6.42
N CYS A 190 8.18 7.50 7.23
CA CYS A 190 8.24 7.85 8.66
C CYS A 190 8.95 9.20 8.91
N GLY A 191 9.33 9.91 7.86
CA GLY A 191 9.89 11.24 7.94
C GLY A 191 11.38 11.32 8.30
N CYS A 192 12.11 10.20 8.19
CA CYS A 192 13.52 10.08 8.56
C CYS A 192 14.42 9.88 7.34
N LEU A 193 14.44 10.87 6.44
CA LEU A 193 15.16 10.83 5.17
C LEU A 193 16.67 10.56 5.31
N GLU A 194 17.29 10.99 6.40
CA GLU A 194 18.73 10.75 6.63
C GLU A 194 19.04 9.26 6.80
N ASN A 195 18.21 8.52 7.54
CA ASN A 195 18.35 7.08 7.66
C ASN A 195 18.06 6.36 6.34
N ALA A 196 17.08 6.85 5.57
CA ALA A 196 16.81 6.34 4.23
C ALA A 196 18.04 6.48 3.33
N ARG A 197 18.71 7.65 3.35
CA ARG A 197 19.96 7.89 2.61
C ARG A 197 21.07 6.96 3.04
N ARG A 198 21.26 6.78 4.36
CA ARG A 198 22.28 5.87 4.89
C ARG A 198 22.09 4.46 4.33
N VAL A 199 20.89 3.91 4.43
CA VAL A 199 20.57 2.57 3.87
C VAL A 199 20.89 2.53 2.37
N PHE A 200 20.45 3.54 1.61
CA PHE A 200 20.71 3.60 0.17
C PHE A 200 22.21 3.67 -0.18
N TYR A 201 23.03 4.37 0.59
CA TYR A 201 24.48 4.44 0.37
C TYR A 201 25.23 3.18 0.82
N GLU A 202 24.69 2.45 1.79
CA GLU A 202 25.25 1.17 2.26
C GLU A 202 24.95 -0.01 1.32
N MET A 203 23.95 0.10 0.44
CA MET A 203 23.64 -0.95 -0.56
C MET A 203 24.80 -1.22 -1.52
N GLU A 204 25.21 -2.47 -1.63
CA GLU A 204 26.20 -2.95 -2.63
C GLU A 204 25.62 -2.82 -4.05
N GLU A 205 24.39 -3.33 -4.26
CA GLU A 205 23.65 -3.24 -5.52
C GLU A 205 22.41 -2.36 -5.39
N ARG A 206 22.23 -1.42 -6.32
CA ARG A 206 21.06 -0.52 -6.39
C ARG A 206 20.28 -0.79 -7.66
N THR A 207 18.98 -1.00 -7.51
CA THR A 207 18.07 -1.24 -8.63
C THR A 207 17.28 0.01 -8.97
N VAL A 208 16.54 -0.02 -10.08
CA VAL A 208 15.59 1.04 -10.44
C VAL A 208 14.63 1.33 -9.28
N VAL A 209 14.20 0.30 -8.55
CA VAL A 209 13.33 0.43 -7.37
C VAL A 209 14.00 1.24 -6.26
N SER A 210 15.29 1.00 -5.99
CA SER A 210 16.07 1.72 -4.97
C SER A 210 16.16 3.23 -5.29
N TRP A 211 16.47 3.55 -6.55
CA TRP A 211 16.54 4.93 -7.02
C TRP A 211 15.18 5.62 -6.99
N SER A 212 14.12 4.95 -7.47
CA SER A 212 12.76 5.50 -7.45
C SER A 212 12.27 5.77 -6.03
N ALA A 213 12.53 4.87 -5.08
CA ALA A 213 12.16 5.07 -3.67
C ALA A 213 12.88 6.30 -3.07
N MET A 214 14.17 6.47 -3.35
CA MET A 214 14.93 7.62 -2.88
C MET A 214 14.46 8.93 -3.52
N ILE A 215 14.24 8.95 -4.84
CA ILE A 215 13.79 10.15 -5.56
C ILE A 215 12.39 10.55 -5.08
N ALA A 216 11.46 9.60 -4.95
CA ALA A 216 10.14 9.86 -4.38
C ALA A 216 10.25 10.43 -2.96
N GLY A 217 11.13 9.88 -2.12
CA GLY A 217 11.36 10.40 -0.77
C GLY A 217 11.95 11.80 -0.71
N LEU A 218 12.95 12.10 -1.56
CA LEU A 218 13.50 13.45 -1.68
C LEU A 218 12.44 14.46 -2.13
N ALA A 219 11.51 14.03 -2.97
CA ALA A 219 10.42 14.86 -3.47
C ALA A 219 9.33 15.10 -2.42
N MET A 220 8.91 14.05 -1.69
CA MET A 220 7.98 14.14 -0.55
C MET A 220 8.49 15.05 0.58
N HIS A 221 9.81 15.11 0.76
CA HIS A 221 10.48 15.94 1.77
C HIS A 221 10.91 17.32 1.23
N GLY A 222 10.64 17.65 -0.04
CA GLY A 222 11.04 18.92 -0.66
C GLY A 222 12.57 19.15 -0.68
N GLN A 223 13.37 18.09 -0.59
CA GLN A 223 14.83 18.16 -0.50
C GLN A 223 15.55 17.97 -1.84
N MET A 224 14.85 17.60 -2.93
CA MET A 224 15.46 17.55 -4.27
C MET A 224 16.10 18.90 -4.66
N ILE A 225 15.44 20.01 -4.33
CA ILE A 225 15.93 21.37 -4.63
C ILE A 225 17.19 21.72 -3.81
N LYS A 226 17.33 21.19 -2.59
CA LYS A 226 18.43 21.55 -1.67
C LYS A 226 19.77 20.91 -2.03
N LEU A 227 19.76 19.79 -2.75
CA LEU A 227 20.96 19.03 -3.10
C LEU A 227 21.62 19.49 -4.41
N GLY A 228 21.08 20.50 -5.09
CA GLY A 228 21.67 21.03 -6.32
C GLY A 228 21.65 20.07 -7.53
N VAL A 229 21.04 18.88 -7.37
CA VAL A 229 20.82 17.94 -8.48
C VAL A 229 19.67 18.50 -9.31
N LYS A 230 19.99 19.10 -10.46
CA LYS A 230 18.97 19.53 -11.43
C LYS A 230 18.27 18.28 -11.98
N PRO A 231 16.97 18.09 -11.72
CA PRO A 231 16.21 17.00 -12.29
C PRO A 231 16.27 17.07 -13.81
N ASN A 232 16.48 15.93 -14.47
CA ASN A 232 16.42 15.80 -15.92
C ASN A 232 15.17 14.97 -16.31
N GLY A 233 14.91 14.80 -17.61
CA GLY A 233 13.75 14.03 -18.06
C GLY A 233 13.70 12.61 -17.47
N VAL A 234 14.85 11.93 -17.36
CA VAL A 234 14.91 10.58 -16.75
C VAL A 234 14.51 10.60 -15.27
N THR A 235 14.86 11.65 -14.53
CA THR A 235 14.46 11.83 -13.13
C THR A 235 12.94 11.98 -13.00
N PHE A 236 12.32 12.73 -13.90
CA PHE A 236 10.87 12.93 -13.91
C PHE A 236 10.11 11.68 -14.36
N ILE A 237 10.64 10.89 -15.30
CA ILE A 237 10.08 9.58 -15.62
C ILE A 237 10.05 8.69 -14.36
N GLY A 238 11.16 8.64 -13.61
CA GLY A 238 11.25 7.89 -12.35
C GLY A 238 10.23 8.36 -11.30
N LEU A 239 10.08 9.67 -11.13
CA LEU A 239 9.07 10.27 -10.24
C LEU A 239 7.64 9.90 -10.65
N LEU A 240 7.31 10.06 -11.93
CA LEU A 240 5.96 9.82 -12.43
C LEU A 240 5.59 8.34 -12.40
N HIS A 241 6.53 7.43 -12.70
CA HIS A 241 6.34 5.99 -12.49
C HIS A 241 6.12 5.65 -11.01
N ALA A 242 6.90 6.23 -10.10
CA ALA A 242 6.73 6.02 -8.67
C ALA A 242 5.35 6.48 -8.20
N CYS A 243 4.90 7.66 -8.64
CA CYS A 243 3.54 8.15 -8.38
C CYS A 243 2.48 7.21 -8.95
N SER A 244 2.69 6.69 -10.18
CA SER A 244 1.75 5.78 -10.85
C SER A 244 1.54 4.49 -10.04
N HIS A 245 2.63 3.83 -9.64
CA HIS A 245 2.55 2.59 -8.86
C HIS A 245 2.00 2.78 -7.43
N MET A 246 2.19 3.95 -6.85
CA MET A 246 1.72 4.27 -5.50
C MET A 246 0.34 4.96 -5.46
N GLY A 247 -0.26 5.26 -6.62
CA GLY A 247 -1.56 5.94 -6.70
C GLY A 247 -1.54 7.39 -6.17
N LEU A 248 -0.40 8.08 -6.27
CA LEU A 248 -0.20 9.44 -5.79
C LEU A 248 -0.51 10.47 -6.89
N ILE A 249 -1.80 10.64 -7.20
CA ILE A 249 -2.30 11.44 -8.33
C ILE A 249 -1.89 12.91 -8.24
N ASP A 250 -2.14 13.55 -7.10
CA ASP A 250 -1.87 14.98 -6.89
C ASP A 250 -0.38 15.30 -7.01
N GLU A 251 0.48 14.41 -6.49
CA GLU A 251 1.92 14.57 -6.55
C GLU A 251 2.46 14.32 -7.96
N GLY A 252 1.92 13.33 -8.69
CA GLY A 252 2.26 13.12 -10.10
C GLY A 252 1.93 14.34 -10.97
N ARG A 253 0.76 14.97 -10.78
CA ARG A 253 0.40 16.23 -11.44
C ARG A 253 1.39 17.34 -11.11
N ARG A 254 1.72 17.49 -9.83
CA ARG A 254 2.67 18.50 -9.36
C ARG A 254 4.06 18.31 -9.97
N PHE A 255 4.56 17.07 -10.01
CA PHE A 255 5.86 16.79 -10.62
C PHE A 255 5.84 17.09 -12.11
N PHE A 256 4.80 16.65 -12.84
CA PHE A 256 4.67 16.93 -14.26
C PHE A 256 4.64 18.44 -14.55
N ALA A 257 3.91 19.24 -13.76
CA ALA A 257 3.87 20.69 -13.90
C ALA A 257 5.21 21.36 -13.56
N SER A 258 5.85 20.94 -12.46
CA SER A 258 7.14 21.49 -12.01
C SER A 258 8.25 21.25 -13.03
N MET A 259 8.18 20.17 -13.82
CA MET A 259 9.18 19.80 -14.81
C MET A 259 9.48 20.96 -15.78
N THR A 260 8.42 21.58 -16.31
CA THR A 260 8.54 22.76 -17.19
C THR A 260 8.72 24.03 -16.39
N ALA A 261 7.89 24.25 -15.36
CA ALA A 261 7.79 25.53 -14.65
C ALA A 261 9.04 25.86 -13.83
N ASP A 262 9.59 24.87 -13.13
CA ASP A 262 10.65 25.09 -12.13
C ASP A 262 12.03 24.65 -12.65
N TYR A 263 12.07 23.68 -13.57
CA TYR A 263 13.34 23.05 -14.02
C TYR A 263 13.63 23.21 -15.52
N GLY A 264 12.71 23.77 -16.30
CA GLY A 264 12.90 24.00 -17.74
C GLY A 264 13.10 22.71 -18.56
N VAL A 265 12.66 21.57 -18.03
CA VAL A 265 12.71 20.27 -18.72
C VAL A 265 11.46 20.15 -19.58
N ILE A 266 11.65 19.96 -20.88
CA ILE A 266 10.54 19.86 -21.84
C ILE A 266 9.94 18.44 -21.78
N PRO A 267 8.64 18.28 -21.47
CA PRO A 267 7.98 16.98 -21.48
C PRO A 267 8.13 16.25 -22.82
N GLN A 268 8.68 15.05 -22.76
CA GLN A 268 8.75 14.10 -23.88
C GLN A 268 7.64 13.04 -23.77
N ILE A 269 7.41 12.27 -24.84
CA ILE A 269 6.32 11.29 -24.95
C ILE A 269 6.28 10.30 -23.77
N GLU A 270 7.43 9.93 -23.24
CA GLU A 270 7.57 9.02 -22.10
C GLU A 270 6.94 9.61 -20.83
N HIS A 271 7.06 10.92 -20.61
CA HIS A 271 6.49 11.61 -19.44
C HIS A 271 4.96 11.65 -19.53
N TYR A 272 4.41 11.93 -20.71
CA TYR A 272 2.97 11.88 -20.94
C TYR A 272 2.43 10.46 -20.74
N GLY A 273 3.14 9.45 -21.23
CA GLY A 273 2.81 8.04 -20.99
C GLY A 273 2.74 7.71 -19.49
N CYS A 274 3.69 8.20 -18.69
CA CYS A 274 3.67 7.98 -17.24
C CYS A 274 2.47 8.65 -16.54
N VAL A 275 2.08 9.87 -16.96
CA VAL A 275 0.91 10.57 -16.38
C VAL A 275 -0.39 9.89 -16.76
N VAL A 276 -0.50 9.40 -18.00
CA VAL A 276 -1.66 8.61 -18.43
C VAL A 276 -1.75 7.32 -17.63
N ASP A 277 -0.66 6.57 -17.50
CA ASP A 277 -0.61 5.35 -16.67
C ASP A 277 -1.02 5.63 -15.21
N LEU A 278 -0.58 6.77 -14.64
CA LEU A 278 -0.98 7.22 -13.30
C LEU A 278 -2.49 7.42 -13.17
N PHE A 279 -3.12 8.17 -14.07
CA PHE A 279 -4.56 8.42 -14.03
C PHE A 279 -5.35 7.14 -14.32
N SER A 280 -4.88 6.35 -15.29
CA SER A 280 -5.49 5.10 -15.71
C SER A 280 -5.49 4.04 -14.61
N ARG A 281 -4.39 3.86 -13.87
CA ARG A 281 -4.35 2.95 -12.71
C ARG A 281 -5.21 3.43 -11.55
N ALA A 282 -5.32 4.74 -11.36
CA ALA A 282 -6.13 5.32 -10.30
C ALA A 282 -7.64 5.33 -10.57
N GLY A 283 -8.08 4.91 -11.76
CA GLY A 283 -9.49 4.87 -12.15
C GLY A 283 -10.04 6.19 -12.69
N LEU A 284 -9.18 7.21 -12.87
CA LEU A 284 -9.54 8.51 -13.44
C LEU A 284 -9.46 8.46 -14.97
N LEU A 285 -10.21 7.55 -15.59
CA LEU A 285 -10.06 7.24 -17.01
C LEU A 285 -10.49 8.40 -17.94
N GLU A 286 -11.54 9.14 -17.59
CA GLU A 286 -11.94 10.32 -18.36
C GLU A 286 -10.89 11.43 -18.28
N GLU A 287 -10.27 11.64 -17.11
CA GLU A 287 -9.19 12.61 -16.98
C GLU A 287 -7.93 12.18 -17.74
N ALA A 288 -7.66 10.87 -17.79
CA ALA A 288 -6.61 10.30 -18.62
C ALA A 288 -6.85 10.58 -20.11
N ARG A 289 -8.09 10.36 -20.59
CA ARG A 289 -8.49 10.68 -21.96
C ARG A 289 -8.37 12.16 -22.26
N GLU A 290 -8.90 13.01 -21.40
CA GLU A 290 -8.85 14.46 -21.57
C GLU A 290 -7.40 14.97 -21.60
N PHE A 291 -6.52 14.37 -20.81
CA PHE A 291 -5.09 14.65 -20.84
C PHE A 291 -4.42 14.22 -22.15
N ILE A 292 -4.81 13.07 -22.73
CA ILE A 292 -4.32 12.62 -24.04
C ILE A 292 -4.77 13.58 -25.15
N LEU A 293 -6.02 14.05 -25.12
CA LEU A 293 -6.53 14.94 -26.16
C LEU A 293 -5.88 16.33 -26.12
N ASN A 294 -5.45 16.77 -24.94
CA ASN A 294 -4.85 18.09 -24.72
C ASN A 294 -3.30 18.10 -24.81
N MET A 295 -2.65 16.98 -25.15
CA MET A 295 -1.19 16.97 -25.22
C MET A 295 -0.66 17.75 -26.45
N PRO A 296 0.45 18.50 -26.30
CA PRO A 296 1.02 19.31 -27.38
C PRO A 296 1.82 18.49 -28.41
N ILE A 297 1.96 17.18 -28.19
CA ILE A 297 2.72 16.25 -29.04
C ILE A 297 1.80 15.13 -29.53
N LYS A 298 2.06 14.52 -30.69
CA LYS A 298 1.17 13.46 -31.18
C LYS A 298 1.22 12.22 -30.27
N PRO A 299 0.09 11.71 -29.74
CA PRO A 299 0.07 10.48 -28.94
C PRO A 299 0.58 9.27 -29.74
N ASN A 300 1.33 8.39 -29.08
CA ASN A 300 1.83 7.14 -29.67
C ASN A 300 1.16 5.91 -29.03
N GLY A 301 1.53 4.71 -29.51
CA GLY A 301 0.94 3.46 -29.00
C GLY A 301 1.16 3.21 -27.51
N VAL A 302 2.24 3.74 -26.92
CA VAL A 302 2.51 3.60 -25.47
C VAL A 302 1.47 4.35 -24.64
N VAL A 303 1.10 5.57 -25.06
CA VAL A 303 0.11 6.42 -24.37
C VAL A 303 -1.28 5.79 -24.42
N TRP A 304 -1.75 5.41 -25.62
CA TRP A 304 -3.06 4.77 -25.76
C TRP A 304 -3.09 3.37 -25.14
N GLY A 305 -1.97 2.65 -25.17
CA GLY A 305 -1.82 1.35 -24.48
C GLY A 305 -1.91 1.46 -22.96
N ALA A 306 -1.37 2.54 -22.36
CA ALA A 306 -1.51 2.81 -20.93
C ALA A 306 -2.98 3.06 -20.54
N LEU A 307 -3.71 3.83 -21.36
CA LEU A 307 -5.15 4.02 -21.16
C LEU A 307 -5.93 2.70 -21.26
N LEU A 308 -5.68 1.92 -22.31
CA LEU A 308 -6.32 0.62 -22.53
C LEU A 308 -6.05 -0.35 -21.35
N GLY A 309 -4.83 -0.34 -20.81
CA GLY A 309 -4.46 -1.11 -19.62
C GLY A 309 -5.29 -0.70 -18.39
N GLY A 310 -5.51 0.59 -18.16
CA GLY A 310 -6.38 1.07 -17.09
C GLY A 310 -7.85 0.74 -17.31
N CYS A 311 -8.34 0.86 -18.54
CA CYS A 311 -9.71 0.47 -18.90
C CYS A 311 -9.96 -1.02 -18.60
N LYS A 312 -8.94 -1.87 -18.75
CA LYS A 312 -9.03 -3.28 -18.32
C LYS A 312 -9.20 -3.41 -16.81
N VAL A 313 -8.37 -2.73 -16.04
CA VAL A 313 -8.42 -2.80 -14.57
C VAL A 313 -9.77 -2.29 -14.02
N HIS A 314 -10.29 -1.21 -14.59
CA HIS A 314 -11.51 -0.55 -14.12
C HIS A 314 -12.76 -0.92 -14.92
N LYS A 315 -12.65 -1.89 -15.82
CA LYS A 315 -13.74 -2.46 -16.63
C LYS A 315 -14.55 -1.40 -17.40
N ASN A 316 -13.89 -0.39 -17.95
CA ASN A 316 -14.53 0.65 -18.75
C ASN A 316 -14.43 0.28 -20.24
N ILE A 317 -15.53 -0.20 -20.80
CA ILE A 317 -15.59 -0.72 -22.17
C ILE A 317 -15.53 0.41 -23.19
N ASP A 318 -16.29 1.49 -22.97
CA ASP A 318 -16.42 2.61 -23.91
C ASP A 318 -15.06 3.25 -24.21
N LEU A 319 -14.28 3.53 -23.17
CA LEU A 319 -12.93 4.09 -23.32
C LEU A 319 -11.91 3.08 -23.87
N ALA A 320 -12.11 1.78 -23.64
CA ALA A 320 -11.26 0.75 -24.23
C ALA A 320 -11.43 0.66 -25.76
N GLU A 321 -12.67 0.77 -26.26
CA GLU A 321 -12.98 0.78 -27.69
C GLU A 321 -12.39 2.03 -28.38
N GLU A 322 -12.50 3.20 -27.73
CA GLU A 322 -11.88 4.44 -28.22
C GLU A 322 -10.35 4.30 -28.32
N ALA A 323 -9.70 3.79 -27.27
CA ALA A 323 -8.26 3.60 -27.26
C ALA A 323 -7.79 2.64 -28.36
N ILE A 324 -8.54 1.56 -28.63
CA ILE A 324 -8.18 0.59 -29.67
C ILE A 324 -8.31 1.16 -31.07
N LYS A 325 -9.32 1.98 -31.35
CA LYS A 325 -9.44 2.65 -32.64
C LYS A 325 -8.16 3.43 -32.98
N HIS A 326 -7.64 4.17 -32.00
CA HIS A 326 -6.38 4.89 -32.14
C HIS A 326 -5.16 3.96 -32.23
N LEU A 327 -5.12 2.87 -31.47
CA LEU A 327 -4.02 1.89 -31.52
C LEU A 327 -3.96 1.14 -32.85
N SER A 328 -5.09 0.76 -33.43
CA SER A 328 -5.16 0.09 -34.73
C SER A 328 -4.70 0.98 -35.89
N GLU A 329 -4.87 2.30 -35.77
CA GLU A 329 -4.31 3.26 -36.74
C GLU A 329 -2.80 3.44 -36.58
N LEU A 330 -2.27 3.29 -35.36
CA LEU A 330 -0.86 3.50 -35.03
C LEU A 330 0.01 2.25 -35.24
N ASP A 331 -0.52 1.07 -34.94
CA ASP A 331 0.17 -0.22 -35.03
C ASP A 331 -0.82 -1.36 -35.36
N PRO A 332 -1.18 -1.54 -36.64
CA PRO A 332 -2.18 -2.51 -37.08
C PRO A 332 -1.81 -3.99 -36.87
N LEU A 333 -0.55 -4.31 -36.59
CA LEU A 333 -0.01 -5.67 -36.51
C LEU A 333 0.14 -6.18 -35.06
N ASN A 334 -0.31 -5.42 -34.08
CA ASN A 334 -0.11 -5.73 -32.67
C ASN A 334 -1.30 -6.52 -32.09
N ASP A 335 -1.20 -7.85 -32.20
CA ASP A 335 -2.21 -8.80 -31.70
C ASP A 335 -2.49 -8.67 -30.18
N GLY A 336 -1.58 -8.04 -29.42
CA GLY A 336 -1.71 -7.84 -27.99
C GLY A 336 -2.91 -6.97 -27.58
N TYR A 337 -3.31 -6.00 -28.41
CA TYR A 337 -4.44 -5.11 -28.11
C TYR A 337 -5.78 -5.85 -28.19
N TYR A 338 -5.93 -6.77 -29.14
CA TYR A 338 -7.13 -7.60 -29.31
C TYR A 338 -7.33 -8.59 -28.15
N VAL A 339 -6.23 -9.11 -27.57
CA VAL A 339 -6.29 -9.94 -26.36
C VAL A 339 -6.76 -9.13 -25.15
N VAL A 340 -6.33 -7.87 -25.02
CA VAL A 340 -6.73 -7.01 -23.90
C VAL A 340 -8.23 -6.73 -23.94
N ILE A 341 -8.82 -6.32 -25.06
CA ILE A 341 -10.25 -6.03 -25.15
C ILE A 341 -11.15 -7.26 -25.00
N SER A 342 -10.71 -8.43 -25.52
CA SER A 342 -11.42 -9.69 -25.31
C SER A 342 -11.53 -10.04 -23.82
N ASN A 343 -10.52 -9.73 -23.00
CA ASN A 343 -10.56 -9.91 -21.56
C ASN A 343 -11.50 -8.89 -20.87
N ILE A 344 -11.57 -7.65 -21.36
CA ILE A 344 -12.46 -6.61 -20.82
C ILE A 344 -13.93 -7.01 -21.00
N TYR A 345 -14.30 -7.49 -22.18
CA TYR A 345 -15.67 -7.96 -22.44
C TYR A 345 -16.06 -9.13 -21.52
N ALA A 346 -15.15 -10.06 -21.24
CA ALA A 346 -15.42 -11.20 -20.37
C ALA A 346 -15.61 -10.82 -18.88
N GLU A 347 -14.98 -9.74 -18.40
CA GLU A 347 -15.04 -9.31 -17.00
C GLU A 347 -16.22 -8.38 -16.67
N ALA A 348 -16.85 -7.77 -17.70
CA ALA A 348 -17.97 -6.85 -17.58
C ALA A 348 -19.32 -7.52 -17.27
N GLU A 349 -19.40 -8.85 -17.26
CA GLU A 349 -20.62 -9.58 -16.91
C GLU A 349 -20.82 -9.80 -15.39
N ARG A 350 -20.04 -9.12 -14.51
CA ARG A 350 -20.09 -9.28 -13.05
C ARG A 350 -19.93 -7.94 -12.29
N TRP A 351 -21.02 -7.19 -12.08
CA TRP A 351 -21.01 -5.78 -11.63
C TRP A 351 -21.95 -5.42 -10.46
N GLU A 352 -22.31 -6.35 -9.58
CA GLU A 352 -22.95 -6.00 -8.30
C GLU A 352 -21.92 -6.11 -7.18
N ASP A 353 -21.28 -4.99 -6.79
CA ASP A 353 -20.78 -4.69 -5.43
C ASP A 353 -19.80 -3.50 -5.43
N ALA A 354 -20.27 -2.25 -5.27
CA ALA A 354 -19.42 -1.15 -4.83
C ALA A 354 -20.19 0.06 -4.26
N ALA A 355 -20.02 0.35 -2.97
CA ALA A 355 -19.63 1.67 -2.43
C ALA A 355 -19.66 1.72 -0.88
N ARG A 356 -18.49 1.73 -0.24
CA ARG A 356 -18.30 2.25 1.14
C ARG A 356 -17.34 3.43 1.08
N LYS A 357 -17.76 4.60 1.55
CA LYS A 357 -16.98 5.85 1.58
C LYS A 357 -16.09 5.86 2.85
N THR A 358 -14.81 6.17 2.73
CA THR A 358 -13.82 6.13 3.83
C THR A 358 -13.78 7.45 4.62
N SER A 359 -13.84 7.37 5.95
CA SER A 359 -13.74 8.53 6.85
C SER A 359 -12.28 8.95 7.12
N GLY A 360 -12.05 10.23 7.37
CA GLY A 360 -10.73 10.78 7.69
C GLY A 360 -10.28 10.47 9.13
N TRP A 361 -9.08 9.93 9.29
CA TRP A 361 -8.45 9.60 10.57
C TRP A 361 -6.99 10.08 10.62
N SER A 362 -6.48 10.29 11.83
CA SER A 362 -5.06 10.58 12.07
C SER A 362 -4.52 9.64 13.14
N SER A 363 -3.29 9.13 12.99
CA SER A 363 -2.62 8.32 14.00
C SER A 363 -1.34 8.96 14.51
N ILE A 364 -0.96 8.57 15.71
CA ILE A 364 0.31 8.87 16.35
C ILE A 364 0.78 7.63 17.10
N THR A 365 2.05 7.29 16.95
CA THR A 365 2.69 6.23 17.73
C THR A 365 3.43 6.85 18.90
N VAL A 366 3.15 6.37 20.12
CA VAL A 366 3.88 6.75 21.34
C VAL A 366 4.19 5.48 22.12
N ASN A 367 5.47 5.29 22.49
CA ASN A 367 5.94 4.11 23.23
C ASN A 367 5.54 2.77 22.58
N GLY A 368 5.57 2.69 21.24
CA GLY A 368 5.23 1.48 20.49
C GLY A 368 3.74 1.16 20.39
N VAL A 369 2.85 2.04 20.89
CA VAL A 369 1.40 1.89 20.76
C VAL A 369 0.87 2.91 19.74
N VAL A 370 0.11 2.42 18.75
CA VAL A 370 -0.55 3.26 17.75
C VAL A 370 -1.90 3.75 18.29
N HIS A 371 -2.02 5.07 18.45
CA HIS A 371 -3.23 5.76 18.85
C HIS A 371 -3.91 6.39 17.64
N GLU A 372 -5.16 6.03 17.38
CA GLU A 372 -5.95 6.53 16.26
C GLU A 372 -7.02 7.51 16.73
N PHE A 373 -7.21 8.58 15.95
CA PHE A 373 -8.19 9.61 16.18
C PHE A 373 -9.06 9.78 14.95
N VAL A 374 -10.37 9.69 15.13
CA VAL A 374 -11.37 9.99 14.10
C VAL A 374 -12.05 11.31 14.48
N ALA A 375 -12.33 12.16 13.49
CA ALA A 375 -12.94 13.46 13.76
C ALA A 375 -14.31 13.31 14.45
N GLY A 376 -14.48 13.98 15.60
CA GLY A 376 -15.71 13.90 16.40
C GLY A 376 -15.86 12.65 17.27
N ASP A 377 -14.93 11.70 17.20
CA ASP A 377 -14.97 10.48 18.02
C ASP A 377 -14.41 10.75 19.44
N GLN A 378 -15.08 10.19 20.45
CA GLN A 378 -14.71 10.28 21.87
C GLN A 378 -14.32 8.92 22.46
N THR A 379 -14.18 7.88 21.63
CA THR A 379 -13.84 6.52 22.07
C THR A 379 -12.44 6.39 22.69
N HIS A 380 -11.55 7.37 22.48
CA HIS A 380 -10.20 7.31 23.03
C HIS A 380 -10.20 7.41 24.57
N PRO A 381 -9.47 6.54 25.30
CA PRO A 381 -9.49 6.51 26.77
C PRO A 381 -9.14 7.84 27.47
N GLN A 382 -8.36 8.70 26.78
CA GLN A 382 -7.92 10.02 27.28
C GLN A 382 -8.63 11.20 26.58
N ALA A 383 -9.78 10.99 25.95
CA ALA A 383 -10.48 12.02 25.16
C ALA A 383 -10.80 13.30 25.95
N GLU A 384 -11.18 13.18 27.23
CA GLU A 384 -11.48 14.34 28.08
C GLU A 384 -10.24 15.22 28.32
N ASP A 385 -9.10 14.61 28.62
CA ASP A 385 -7.86 15.33 28.91
C ASP A 385 -7.30 16.00 27.66
N ILE A 386 -7.41 15.32 26.52
CA ILE A 386 -7.10 15.89 25.20
C ILE A 386 -7.96 17.13 24.95
N CYS A 387 -9.27 17.07 25.21
CA CYS A 387 -10.15 18.22 25.03
C CYS A 387 -9.79 19.38 25.97
N LYS A 388 -9.51 19.10 27.25
CA LYS A 388 -9.10 20.13 28.23
C LYS A 388 -7.81 20.85 27.81
N ILE A 389 -6.84 20.11 27.28
CA ILE A 389 -5.56 20.69 26.83
C ILE A 389 -5.73 21.45 25.52
N TRP A 390 -6.56 20.95 24.60
CA TRP A 390 -6.93 21.69 23.40
C TRP A 390 -7.54 23.05 23.76
N ASP A 391 -8.48 23.10 24.70
CA ASP A 391 -9.15 24.35 25.08
C ASP A 391 -8.15 25.37 25.69
N LYS A 392 -7.18 24.89 26.48
CA LYS A 392 -6.07 25.73 26.99
C LYS A 392 -5.18 26.24 25.86
N LEU A 393 -4.86 25.41 24.87
CA LEU A 393 -4.07 25.80 23.71
C LEU A 393 -4.83 26.79 22.84
N LEU A 394 -6.14 26.60 22.63
CA LEU A 394 -6.99 27.46 21.81
C LEU A 394 -7.00 28.91 22.31
N VAL A 395 -7.10 29.12 23.63
CA VAL A 395 -7.02 30.47 24.22
C VAL A 395 -5.67 31.14 23.89
N LYS A 396 -4.58 30.40 24.00
CA LYS A 396 -3.23 30.91 23.69
C LYS A 396 -3.05 31.16 22.18
N MET A 397 -3.59 30.28 21.34
CA MET A 397 -3.55 30.39 19.88
C MET A 397 -4.34 31.61 19.39
N LYS A 398 -5.54 31.86 19.93
CA LYS A 398 -6.35 33.04 19.58
C LYS A 398 -5.62 34.35 19.89
N ARG A 399 -4.87 34.42 21.00
CA ARG A 399 -4.03 35.58 21.34
C ARG A 399 -2.89 35.83 20.34
N ARG A 400 -2.45 34.79 19.62
CA ARG A 400 -1.45 34.87 18.54
C ARG A 400 -2.06 34.96 17.14
N GLY A 401 -3.36 35.27 17.04
CA GLY A 401 -4.05 35.52 15.77
C GLY A 401 -4.63 34.28 15.08
N TYR A 402 -4.77 33.15 15.78
CA TYR A 402 -5.49 32.00 15.21
C TYR A 402 -6.98 32.34 15.04
N ALA A 403 -7.46 32.26 13.80
CA ALA A 403 -8.87 32.36 13.44
C ALA A 403 -9.31 31.06 12.72
N PRO A 404 -10.36 30.36 13.18
CA PRO A 404 -10.85 29.15 12.52
C PRO A 404 -11.35 29.47 11.11
N LYS A 405 -10.96 28.67 10.12
CA LYS A 405 -11.45 28.84 8.73
C LYS A 405 -12.72 28.02 8.54
N THR A 406 -13.89 28.57 8.87
CA THR A 406 -15.17 27.84 8.78
C THR A 406 -15.60 27.50 7.35
N SER A 407 -14.99 28.14 6.34
CA SER A 407 -15.22 27.86 4.91
C SER A 407 -14.89 26.43 4.46
N VAL A 408 -14.06 25.69 5.20
CA VAL A 408 -13.74 24.28 4.89
C VAL A 408 -14.77 23.28 5.43
N VAL A 409 -15.77 23.72 6.19
CA VAL A 409 -16.86 22.86 6.69
C VAL A 409 -18.06 22.97 5.76
N LEU A 410 -18.29 21.94 4.94
CA LEU A 410 -19.39 21.87 3.96
C LEU A 410 -20.76 21.54 4.58
N LEU A 411 -20.84 21.41 5.90
CA LEU A 411 -22.09 21.13 6.62
C LEU A 411 -22.88 22.43 6.80
N ASP A 412 -24.18 22.37 6.51
CA ASP A 412 -25.12 23.48 6.69
C ASP A 412 -25.56 23.59 8.16
N VAL A 413 -24.64 24.11 8.99
CA VAL A 413 -24.84 24.35 10.43
C VAL A 413 -24.41 25.77 10.81
N GLU A 414 -24.80 26.24 12.01
CA GLU A 414 -24.40 27.58 12.48
C GLU A 414 -22.87 27.75 12.52
N GLU A 415 -22.36 28.96 12.27
CA GLU A 415 -20.92 29.25 12.26
C GLU A 415 -20.22 28.84 13.58
N LYS A 416 -20.89 29.00 14.73
CA LYS A 416 -20.38 28.55 16.03
C LYS A 416 -20.26 27.03 16.14
N GLU A 417 -21.11 26.29 15.44
CA GLU A 417 -21.03 24.83 15.38
C GLU A 417 -19.95 24.36 14.40
N LYS A 418 -19.79 25.04 13.24
CA LYS A 418 -18.68 24.81 12.31
C LYS A 418 -17.32 24.95 13.02
N GLU A 419 -17.16 25.97 13.87
CA GLU A 419 -15.95 26.13 14.68
C GLU A 419 -15.69 24.93 15.60
N LYS A 420 -16.74 24.41 16.26
CA LYS A 420 -16.61 23.24 17.16
C LYS A 420 -16.18 21.99 16.41
N PHE A 421 -16.68 21.77 15.19
CA PHE A 421 -16.21 20.68 14.34
C PHE A 421 -14.72 20.82 14.01
N LEU A 422 -14.27 22.02 13.62
CA LEU A 422 -12.86 22.29 13.32
C LEU A 422 -11.94 22.05 14.52
N TYR A 423 -12.39 22.37 15.74
CA TYR A 423 -11.61 22.11 16.96
C TYR A 423 -11.42 20.62 17.26
N ARG A 424 -12.19 19.74 16.61
CA ARG A 424 -12.19 18.29 16.86
C ARG A 424 -11.70 17.48 15.65
N HIS A 425 -10.96 18.11 14.74
CA HIS A 425 -10.25 17.40 13.68
C HIS A 425 -9.20 16.45 14.23
N SER A 426 -9.03 15.30 13.59
CA SER A 426 -8.17 14.22 14.08
C SER A 426 -6.69 14.63 14.20
N GLU A 427 -6.18 15.51 13.35
CA GLU A 427 -4.80 16.02 13.42
C GLU A 427 -4.53 16.78 14.72
N LYS A 428 -5.51 17.59 15.13
CA LYS A 428 -5.41 18.44 16.33
C LYS A 428 -5.45 17.59 17.59
N LEU A 429 -6.31 16.59 17.61
CA LEU A 429 -6.40 15.62 18.70
C LEU A 429 -5.08 14.83 18.81
N ALA A 430 -4.55 14.35 17.69
CA ALA A 430 -3.27 13.63 17.64
C ALA A 430 -2.09 14.49 18.12
N VAL A 431 -2.04 15.79 17.75
CA VAL A 431 -0.99 16.69 18.27
C VAL A 431 -1.10 16.91 19.75
N VAL A 432 -2.31 17.16 20.26
CA VAL A 432 -2.49 17.35 21.70
C VAL A 432 -2.07 16.12 22.47
N PHE A 433 -2.46 14.94 21.99
CA PHE A 433 -2.03 13.68 22.57
C PHE A 433 -0.49 13.56 22.57
N GLY A 434 0.17 13.85 21.45
CA GLY A 434 1.63 13.86 21.37
C GLY A 434 2.28 14.85 22.34
N LEU A 435 1.71 16.05 22.50
CA LEU A 435 2.20 17.06 23.45
C LEU A 435 2.08 16.60 24.91
N MET A 436 1.05 15.81 25.23
CA MET A 436 0.81 15.29 26.57
C MET A 436 1.75 14.16 26.95
N THR A 437 2.02 13.27 25.99
CA THR A 437 2.61 11.95 26.28
C THR A 437 4.11 11.86 25.97
N THR A 438 4.66 12.82 25.22
CA THR A 438 6.09 12.79 24.84
C THR A 438 6.90 13.89 25.56
N PRO A 439 8.15 13.61 25.99
CA PRO A 439 9.00 14.56 26.72
C PRO A 439 9.28 15.84 25.91
N GLU A 440 9.40 16.99 26.60
CA GLU A 440 9.70 18.28 25.96
C GLU A 440 10.89 18.19 24.97
N GLY A 441 10.74 18.82 23.80
CA GLY A 441 11.74 18.78 22.72
C GLY A 441 11.66 17.58 21.77
N THR A 442 10.95 16.49 22.11
CA THR A 442 10.81 15.35 21.19
C THR A 442 9.95 15.75 19.96
N PRO A 443 10.33 15.42 18.71
CA PRO A 443 9.46 15.69 17.57
C PRO A 443 8.16 14.87 17.62
N ILE A 444 7.03 15.51 17.33
CA ILE A 444 5.71 14.85 17.24
C ILE A 444 5.48 14.43 15.80
N ARG A 445 5.20 13.13 15.56
CA ARG A 445 4.95 12.58 14.22
C ARG A 445 3.51 12.10 14.12
N ILE A 446 2.78 12.59 13.13
CA ILE A 446 1.39 12.25 12.89
C ILE A 446 1.23 11.79 11.45
N MET A 447 0.46 10.74 11.27
CA MET A 447 -0.03 10.34 9.95
C MET A 447 -1.50 10.71 9.81
N LYS A 448 -1.89 11.19 8.62
CA LYS A 448 -3.27 11.41 8.22
C LYS A 448 -3.54 10.68 6.91
N ASN A 449 -4.67 9.98 6.84
CA ASN A 449 -5.08 9.25 5.63
C ASN A 449 -5.62 10.15 4.50
N LEU A 450 -6.02 11.39 4.83
CA LEU A 450 -6.49 12.42 3.91
C LEU A 450 -5.53 13.63 3.90
N ARG A 451 -5.68 14.55 2.95
CA ARG A 451 -4.93 15.82 2.92
C ARG A 451 -5.21 16.65 4.19
N VAL A 452 -4.18 17.27 4.76
CA VAL A 452 -4.36 18.18 5.92
C VAL A 452 -5.16 19.38 5.47
N CYS A 453 -6.25 19.69 6.18
CA CYS A 453 -7.07 20.86 5.83
C CYS A 453 -6.35 22.17 6.17
N GLU A 454 -6.73 23.25 5.50
CA GLU A 454 -6.12 24.57 5.67
C GLU A 454 -6.15 25.07 7.12
N ASP A 455 -7.25 24.79 7.83
CA ASP A 455 -7.40 25.17 9.24
C ASP A 455 -6.46 24.38 10.18
N CYS A 456 -6.31 23.07 9.95
CA CYS A 456 -5.36 22.25 10.69
C CYS A 456 -3.93 22.70 10.41
N HIS A 457 -3.59 22.98 9.15
CA HIS A 457 -2.28 23.50 8.78
C HIS A 457 -1.94 24.81 9.52
N ALA A 458 -2.88 25.78 9.55
CA ALA A 458 -2.71 27.03 10.28
C ALA A 458 -2.56 26.83 11.79
N ALA A 459 -3.36 25.94 12.38
CA ALA A 459 -3.29 25.61 13.79
C ALA A 459 -1.92 25.01 14.17
N LEU A 460 -1.47 24.01 13.43
CA LEU A 460 -0.21 23.29 13.67
C LEU A 460 1.01 24.19 13.58
N LYS A 461 0.99 25.13 12.63
CA LYS A 461 2.00 26.17 12.52
C LYS A 461 2.12 26.97 13.83
N ILE A 462 1.01 27.52 14.32
CA ILE A 462 1.00 28.31 15.56
C ILE A 462 1.43 27.47 16.76
N ILE A 463 0.98 26.21 16.84
CA ILE A 463 1.36 25.29 17.92
C ILE A 463 2.88 25.05 17.92
N SER A 464 3.50 24.78 16.76
CA SER A 464 4.95 24.54 16.65
C SER A 464 5.78 25.72 17.20
N GLY A 465 5.36 26.96 16.91
CA GLY A 465 6.02 28.17 17.40
C GLY A 465 5.68 28.55 18.86
N MET A 466 4.66 27.93 19.45
CA MET A 466 4.31 28.11 20.86
C MET A 466 5.02 27.10 21.77
N THR A 467 5.23 25.88 21.27
CA THR A 467 5.80 24.78 22.05
C THR A 467 7.29 24.60 21.78
N SER A 468 7.85 25.28 20.76
CA SER A 468 9.23 25.06 20.28
C SER A 468 9.50 23.58 19.95
N ARG A 469 8.47 22.85 19.53
CA ARG A 469 8.57 21.45 19.11
C ARG A 469 8.38 21.35 17.60
N GLU A 470 9.17 20.46 17.01
CA GLU A 470 8.96 20.05 15.64
C GLU A 470 7.73 19.14 15.56
N ILE A 471 6.76 19.50 14.71
CA ILE A 471 5.58 18.69 14.42
C ILE A 471 5.68 18.26 12.97
N ILE A 472 5.70 16.96 12.72
CA ILE A 472 5.78 16.38 11.39
C ILE A 472 4.44 15.71 11.12
N VAL A 473 3.66 16.28 10.21
CA VAL A 473 2.40 15.66 9.76
C VAL A 473 2.59 15.15 8.35
N ARG A 474 2.49 13.83 8.19
CA ARG A 474 2.36 13.21 6.87
C ARG A 474 0.90 13.14 6.51
N ASP A 475 0.54 13.77 5.40
CA ASP A 475 -0.76 13.53 4.76
C ASP A 475 -0.62 12.57 3.57
N ARG A 476 -1.70 12.36 2.82
CA ARG A 476 -1.67 11.47 1.64
C ARG A 476 -0.61 11.89 0.60
N ASN A 477 -0.26 13.17 0.54
CA ASN A 477 0.50 13.78 -0.55
C ASN A 477 1.93 14.16 -0.14
N ARG A 478 2.17 14.63 1.10
CA ARG A 478 3.48 15.16 1.53
C ARG A 478 3.69 15.19 3.04
N PHE A 479 4.90 15.59 3.42
CA PHE A 479 5.24 15.97 4.79
C PHE A 479 5.09 17.48 5.00
N HIS A 480 4.34 17.82 6.03
CA HIS A 480 4.30 19.14 6.63
C HIS A 480 5.16 19.12 7.88
N CYS A 481 6.38 19.64 7.78
CA CYS A 481 7.27 19.81 8.92
C CYS A 481 7.08 21.23 9.46
N PHE A 482 6.39 21.34 10.59
CA PHE A 482 6.18 22.58 11.30
C PHE A 482 7.29 22.80 12.33
N ARG A 483 8.03 23.89 12.18
CA ARG A 483 9.10 24.29 13.10
C ARG A 483 9.08 25.81 13.25
N ASP A 484 9.12 26.28 14.50
CA ASP A 484 9.17 27.71 14.84
C ASP A 484 8.12 28.59 14.14
N GLY A 485 6.90 28.06 13.96
CA GLY A 485 5.83 28.81 13.31
C GLY A 485 5.92 28.85 11.78
N GLN A 486 6.75 28.01 11.16
CA GLN A 486 6.84 27.86 9.71
C GLN A 486 6.59 26.40 9.31
N CYS A 487 6.11 26.17 8.09
CA CYS A 487 5.95 24.84 7.52
C CYS A 487 6.89 24.64 6.33
N SER A 488 7.41 23.43 6.17
CA SER A 488 8.22 23.03 5.00
C SER A 488 7.56 23.29 3.65
N CYS A 489 6.22 23.34 3.58
CA CYS A 489 5.47 23.61 2.35
C CYS A 489 5.42 25.10 1.96
N ARG A 490 5.89 26.03 2.81
CA ARG A 490 5.83 27.49 2.58
C ARG A 490 4.42 28.02 2.23
N ASP A 491 3.38 27.42 2.80
CA ASP A 491 1.98 27.75 2.54
C ASP A 491 1.48 27.47 1.12
N PHE A 492 2.26 26.74 0.32
CA PHE A 492 1.74 26.06 -0.87
C PHE A 492 0.99 24.81 -0.41
N TRP A 493 -0.25 25.06 0.04
CA TRP A 493 -1.21 24.08 0.53
C TRP A 493 -1.51 23.04 -0.53
#